data_AF-A0A3D0S2Q6-F1
#
_entry.id   AF-A0A3D0S2Q6-F1
#
_cell.length_a   1.000
_cell.length_b   1.000
_cell.length_c   1.000
_cell.angle_alpha   90.00
_cell.angle_beta   90.00
_cell.angle_gamma   90.00
#
_symmetry.space_group_name_H-M   'P 1'
#
loop_
_entity.id
_entity.type
_entity.pdbx_description
1 polymer ?
#
loop_
_entity_poly.entity_id
_entity_poly.type
_entity_poly.pdbx_seq_one_letter_code
_entity_poly.pdbx_strand_id
1 'polypeptide(L)'
;MTYLPESAPVLRLVGGDPTAEAEVVDALATSTSIGVLVAGAVLTGQRAPLTRATGLATTARDRQLVALAQAHLDGAADLFDALVRDHLASYPDHLLAAWIATQAH
;
A
#
# COMPACT_ATOMS: atom_id res chain seq x y z
N MET A 1 8.89 2.06 20.41
CA MET A 1 8.71 1.84 18.96
C MET A 1 7.43 2.53 18.58
N THR A 2 7.51 3.78 18.11
CA THR A 2 6.33 4.63 17.87
C THR A 2 5.66 4.18 16.58
N TYR A 3 4.43 3.68 16.69
CA TYR A 3 3.55 3.44 15.55
C TYR A 3 3.27 4.79 14.89
N LEU A 4 3.82 5.02 13.69
CA LEU A 4 3.36 6.12 12.86
C LEU A 4 2.04 5.65 12.24
N PRO A 5 0.90 6.31 12.51
CA PRO A 5 -0.35 5.97 11.86
C PRO A 5 -0.19 6.10 10.35
N GLU A 6 -0.98 5.34 9.59
CA GLU A 6 -1.11 5.57 8.16
C GLU A 6 -1.38 7.06 7.92
N SER A 7 -0.70 7.63 6.92
CA SER A 7 -0.83 9.04 6.59
C SER A 7 -2.28 9.39 6.33
N ALA A 8 -2.75 10.55 6.83
CA ALA A 8 -4.12 11.02 6.67
C ALA A 8 -4.76 10.81 5.28
N PRO A 9 -4.08 11.10 4.13
CA PRO A 9 -4.67 10.84 2.82
C PRO A 9 -4.91 9.36 2.52
N VAL A 10 -4.09 8.45 3.05
CA VAL A 10 -4.28 6.99 2.88
C VAL A 10 -5.51 6.52 3.65
N LEU A 11 -5.72 6.97 4.88
CA LEU A 11 -6.91 6.60 5.64
C LEU A 11 -8.20 7.12 4.99
N ARG A 12 -8.16 8.35 4.45
CA ARG A 12 -9.28 8.91 3.68
C ARG A 12 -9.54 8.14 2.39
N LEU A 13 -8.49 7.73 1.68
CA LEU A 13 -8.58 6.87 0.50
C LEU A 13 -9.28 5.55 0.83
N VAL A 14 -8.86 4.86 1.90
CA VAL A 14 -9.51 3.63 2.36
C VAL A 14 -10.98 3.89 2.73
N GLY A 15 -11.29 5.06 3.28
CA GLY A 15 -12.64 5.51 3.59
C GLY A 15 -13.50 5.89 2.39
N GLY A 16 -12.97 5.85 1.16
CA GLY A 16 -13.71 6.19 -0.07
C GLY A 16 -13.86 7.69 -0.32
N ASP A 17 -13.00 8.51 0.27
CA ASP A 17 -12.99 9.95 0.02
C ASP A 17 -12.49 10.26 -1.41
N PRO A 18 -13.32 10.87 -2.27
CA PRO A 18 -12.98 11.06 -3.68
C PRO A 18 -11.83 12.05 -3.92
N THR A 19 -11.45 12.89 -2.94
CA THR A 19 -10.30 13.79 -3.10
C THR A 19 -8.98 13.14 -2.68
N ALA A 20 -9.03 12.03 -1.94
CA ALA A 20 -7.85 11.40 -1.37
C ALA A 20 -6.95 10.77 -2.43
N GLU A 21 -7.49 10.30 -3.55
CA GLU A 21 -6.69 9.76 -4.66
C GLU A 21 -5.70 10.81 -5.19
N ALA A 22 -6.19 12.01 -5.53
CA ALA A 22 -5.36 13.10 -6.01
C ALA A 22 -4.31 13.52 -4.96
N GLU A 23 -4.70 13.60 -3.69
CA GLU A 23 -3.76 13.93 -2.59
C GLU A 23 -2.65 12.88 -2.43
N VAL A 24 -2.97 11.58 -2.56
CA VAL A 24 -1.98 10.50 -2.51
C VAL A 24 -1.03 10.60 -3.70
N VAL A 25 -1.56 10.84 -4.90
CA VAL A 25 -0.76 10.98 -6.13
C VAL A 25 0.17 12.19 -6.05
N ASP A 26 -0.32 13.35 -5.60
CA ASP A 26 0.48 14.56 -5.42
C ASP A 26 1.59 14.37 -4.39
N ALA A 27 1.32 13.59 -3.33
CA ALA A 27 2.29 13.30 -2.28
C ALA A 27 3.40 12.34 -2.71
N LEU A 28 3.25 11.59 -3.81
CA LEU A 28 4.24 10.59 -4.25
C LEU A 28 5.63 11.17 -4.44
N ALA A 29 5.74 12.40 -4.97
CA ALA A 29 7.03 13.00 -5.30
C ALA A 29 7.90 13.22 -4.06
N THR A 30 7.31 13.60 -2.93
CA THR A 30 8.04 14.07 -1.73
C THR A 30 7.90 13.14 -0.53
N SER A 31 6.91 12.25 -0.52
CA SER A 31 6.64 11.39 0.62
C SER A 31 7.68 10.28 0.81
N THR A 32 7.97 9.97 2.08
CA THR A 32 8.73 8.80 2.53
C THR A 32 7.84 7.78 3.24
N SER A 33 6.53 8.03 3.33
CA SER A 33 5.58 7.10 3.93
C SER A 33 5.38 5.89 3.01
N ILE A 34 5.64 4.69 3.52
CA ILE A 34 5.40 3.43 2.81
C ILE A 34 3.95 3.35 2.32
N GLY A 35 2.99 3.72 3.18
CA GLY A 35 1.57 3.70 2.82
C GLY A 35 1.23 4.61 1.63
N VAL A 36 1.79 5.83 1.58
CA VAL A 36 1.59 6.75 0.44
C VAL A 36 2.21 6.18 -0.84
N LEU A 37 3.44 5.68 -0.75
CA LEU A 37 4.14 5.13 -1.90
C LEU A 37 3.43 3.88 -2.46
N VAL A 38 2.95 3.00 -1.58
CA VAL A 38 2.19 1.80 -1.97
C VAL A 38 0.82 2.16 -2.54
N ALA A 39 0.03 2.99 -1.84
CA ALA A 39 -1.29 3.41 -2.31
C ALA A 39 -1.19 4.13 -3.66
N GLY A 40 -0.25 5.06 -3.81
CA GLY A 40 -0.07 5.79 -5.06
C GLY A 40 0.45 4.90 -6.19
N ALA A 41 1.27 3.87 -5.90
CA ALA A 41 1.64 2.88 -6.92
C ALA A 41 0.43 2.11 -7.45
N VAL A 42 -0.45 1.66 -6.55
CA VAL A 42 -1.67 0.93 -6.92
C VAL A 42 -2.62 1.82 -7.73
N LEU A 43 -2.85 3.07 -7.30
CA LEU A 43 -3.70 4.02 -8.02
C LEU A 43 -3.20 4.36 -9.43
N THR A 44 -1.88 4.48 -9.59
CA THR A 44 -1.27 4.95 -10.85
C THR A 44 -0.79 3.82 -11.77
N GLY A 45 -0.74 2.58 -11.26
CA GLY A 45 -0.09 1.45 -11.93
C GLY A 45 1.43 1.59 -12.06
N GLN A 46 2.06 2.58 -11.41
CA GLN A 46 3.49 2.86 -11.57
C GLN A 46 4.33 2.05 -10.59
N ARG A 47 5.46 1.50 -11.09
CA ARG A 47 6.40 0.72 -10.28
C ARG A 47 7.41 1.56 -9.49
N ALA A 48 7.70 2.78 -9.95
CA ALA A 48 8.74 3.63 -9.34
C ALA A 48 8.51 3.92 -7.84
N PRO A 49 7.28 4.18 -7.36
CA PRO A 49 7.02 4.33 -5.92
C PRO A 49 7.30 3.05 -5.11
N LEU A 50 7.04 1.86 -5.66
CA LEU A 50 7.33 0.58 -4.98
C LEU A 50 8.83 0.32 -4.84
N THR A 51 9.65 0.73 -5.81
CA THR A 51 11.12 0.68 -5.69
C THR A 51 11.59 1.55 -4.53
N ARG A 52 11.02 2.76 -4.38
CA ARG A 52 11.33 3.64 -3.24
C ARG A 52 10.86 3.04 -1.92
N ALA A 53 9.64 2.51 -1.87
CA ALA A 53 9.08 1.87 -0.69
C ALA A 53 9.95 0.68 -0.25
N THR A 54 10.45 -0.12 -1.19
CA THR A 54 11.38 -1.22 -0.92
C THR A 54 12.65 -0.73 -0.21
N GLY A 55 13.23 0.38 -0.68
CA GLY A 55 14.42 0.98 -0.06
C GLY A 55 14.18 1.59 1.32
N LEU A 56 12.94 1.96 1.64
CA LEU A 56 12.56 2.58 2.92
C LEU A 56 11.97 1.59 3.94
N ALA A 57 11.54 0.40 3.49
CA ALA A 57 10.88 -0.60 4.32
C ALA A 57 11.86 -1.23 5.32
N THR A 58 11.70 -0.89 6.60
CA THR A 58 12.57 -1.40 7.67
C THR A 58 11.96 -2.58 8.42
N THR A 59 10.63 -2.70 8.43
CA THR A 59 9.92 -3.76 9.15
C THR A 59 9.45 -4.89 8.23
N ALA A 60 9.15 -6.06 8.80
CA ALA A 60 8.55 -7.16 8.04
C ALA A 60 7.17 -6.77 7.49
N ARG A 61 6.37 -6.04 8.29
CA ARG A 61 5.07 -5.48 7.91
C ARG A 61 5.18 -4.63 6.64
N ASP A 62 6.12 -3.68 6.62
CA ASP A 62 6.35 -2.81 5.45
C ASP A 62 6.78 -3.61 4.21
N ARG A 63 7.71 -4.56 4.38
CA ARG A 63 8.19 -5.40 3.27
C ARG A 63 7.08 -6.27 2.68
N GLN A 64 6.23 -6.85 3.52
CA GLN A 64 5.08 -7.64 3.06
C GLN A 64 4.04 -6.77 2.34
N LEU A 65 3.76 -5.57 2.85
CA LEU A 65 2.87 -4.60 2.19
C LEU A 65 3.39 -4.19 0.80
N VAL A 66 4.71 -3.99 0.67
CA VAL A 66 5.30 -3.70 -0.64
C VAL A 66 5.21 -4.92 -1.57
N ALA A 67 5.48 -6.12 -1.05
CA ALA A 67 5.42 -7.36 -1.84
C ALA A 67 4.02 -7.67 -2.38
N LEU A 68 2.96 -7.47 -1.58
CA LEU A 68 1.59 -7.68 -2.07
C LEU A 68 1.22 -6.64 -3.14
N ALA A 69 1.65 -5.37 -3.00
CA ALA A 69 1.41 -4.35 -4.01
C ALA A 69 2.17 -4.63 -5.33
N GLN A 70 3.37 -5.20 -5.24
CA GLN A 70 4.11 -5.67 -6.41
C GLN A 70 3.36 -6.82 -7.11
N ALA A 71 2.93 -7.84 -6.36
CA ALA A 71 2.18 -8.96 -6.92
C ALA A 71 0.87 -8.50 -7.59
N HIS A 72 0.19 -7.51 -7.02
CA HIS A 72 -0.99 -6.87 -7.61
C HIS A 72 -0.65 -6.22 -8.96
N LEU A 73 0.36 -5.34 -9.03
CA LEU A 73 0.76 -4.68 -10.28
C LEU A 73 1.31 -5.65 -11.34
N ASP A 74 1.85 -6.78 -10.92
CA ASP A 74 2.35 -7.83 -11.82
C ASP A 74 1.23 -8.76 -12.33
N GLY A 75 -0.01 -8.60 -11.85
CA GLY A 75 -1.13 -9.48 -12.20
C GLY A 75 -0.97 -10.91 -11.67
N ALA A 76 -0.13 -11.12 -10.66
CA ALA A 76 0.16 -12.42 -10.09
C ALA A 76 -0.91 -12.82 -9.05
N ALA A 77 -2.13 -13.10 -9.51
CA ALA A 77 -3.33 -13.28 -8.67
C ALA A 77 -3.15 -14.30 -7.54
N ASP A 78 -2.68 -15.52 -7.83
CA ASP A 78 -2.50 -16.56 -6.81
C ASP A 78 -1.48 -16.15 -5.72
N LEU A 79 -0.41 -15.47 -6.13
CA LEU A 79 0.61 -14.96 -5.22
C LEU A 79 0.06 -13.80 -4.38
N PHE A 80 -0.67 -12.89 -5.02
CA PHE A 80 -1.32 -11.77 -4.35
C PHE A 80 -2.29 -12.26 -3.26
N ASP A 81 -3.17 -13.20 -3.59
CA ASP A 81 -4.14 -13.78 -2.65
C ASP A 81 -3.45 -14.48 -1.47
N ALA A 82 -2.35 -15.20 -1.73
CA ALA A 82 -1.56 -15.82 -0.67
C ALA A 82 -0.93 -14.77 0.26
N LEU A 83 -0.32 -13.72 -0.30
CA LEU A 83 0.32 -12.65 0.46
C LEU A 83 -0.67 -11.82 1.27
N VAL A 84 -1.83 -11.47 0.69
CA VAL A 84 -2.89 -10.73 1.39
C VAL A 84 -3.40 -11.52 2.60
N ARG A 85 -3.68 -12.82 2.43
CA ARG A 85 -4.14 -13.67 3.54
C ARG A 85 -3.11 -13.77 4.66
N ASP A 86 -1.84 -14.01 4.32
CA ASP A 86 -0.75 -14.09 5.31
C ASP A 86 -0.54 -12.76 6.05
N HIS A 87 -0.56 -11.66 5.31
CA HIS A 87 -0.39 -10.32 5.87
C HIS A 87 -1.54 -9.95 6.81
N LEU A 88 -2.80 -10.13 6.41
CA LEU A 88 -3.96 -9.79 7.24
C LEU A 88 -4.16 -10.77 8.40
N ALA A 89 -3.68 -12.02 8.31
CA ALA A 89 -3.63 -12.91 9.46
C ALA A 89 -2.66 -12.40 10.54
N SER A 90 -1.56 -11.77 10.13
CA SER A 90 -0.55 -11.21 11.03
C SER A 90 -0.87 -9.77 11.49
N TYR A 91 -1.52 -8.99 10.63
CA TYR A 91 -1.83 -7.57 10.81
C TYR A 91 -3.30 -7.29 10.42
N PRO A 92 -4.27 -7.78 11.21
CA PRO A 92 -5.69 -7.74 10.86
C PRO A 92 -6.27 -6.32 10.78
N ASP A 93 -5.57 -5.33 11.34
CA ASP A 93 -5.93 -3.91 11.35
C ASP A 93 -5.25 -3.10 10.22
N HIS A 94 -4.53 -3.76 9.29
CA HIS A 94 -3.85 -3.07 8.20
C HIS A 94 -4.84 -2.64 7.09
N LEU A 95 -5.46 -1.49 7.30
CA LEU A 95 -6.49 -0.92 6.43
C LEU A 95 -6.06 -0.79 4.96
N LEU A 96 -4.85 -0.30 4.68
CA LEU A 96 -4.38 -0.21 3.29
C LEU A 96 -4.27 -1.60 2.61
N ALA A 97 -3.78 -2.63 3.29
CA ALA A 97 -3.70 -3.98 2.71
C ALA A 97 -5.09 -4.54 2.38
N ALA A 98 -6.06 -4.32 3.28
CA ALA A 98 -7.46 -4.67 3.03
C ALA A 98 -8.05 -3.91 1.84
N TRP A 99 -7.76 -2.61 1.71
CA TRP A 99 -8.18 -1.82 0.56
C TRP A 99 -7.57 -2.33 -0.75
N ILE A 100 -6.27 -2.64 -0.80
CA ILE A 100 -5.64 -3.20 -2.01
C ILE A 100 -6.31 -4.52 -2.42
N ALA A 101 -6.68 -5.37 -1.45
CA ALA A 101 -7.41 -6.61 -1.72
C ALA A 101 -8.75 -6.37 -2.45
N THR A 102 -9.42 -5.24 -2.17
CA THR A 102 -10.66 -4.86 -2.88
C THR A 102 -10.43 -4.31 -4.29
N GLN A 103 -9.21 -3.88 -4.64
CA GLN A 103 -8.90 -3.33 -5.96
C GLN A 103 -8.62 -4.41 -7.01
N ALA A 104 -8.48 -5.67 -6.60
CA ALA A 104 -8.13 -6.78 -7.50
C ALA A 104 -9.34 -7.39 -8.26
N HIS A 105 -10.53 -6.77 -8.17
CA HIS A 105 -11.80 -7.29 -8.68
C HIS A 105 -12.50 -6.30 -9.62
#